data_AF-A0A5C7PMG1-F1
#
_entry.id   AF-A0A5C7PMG1-F1
#
_cell.length_a   1.000
_cell.length_b   1.000
_cell.length_c   1.000
_cell.angle_alpha   90.00
_cell.angle_beta   90.00
_cell.angle_gamma   90.00
#
_symmetry.space_group_name_H-M   'P 1'
#
loop_
_entity.id
_entity.type
_entity.pdbx_description
1 polymer ?
#
loop_
_entity_poly.entity_id
_entity_poly.type
_entity_poly.pdbx_seq_one_letter_code
_entity_poly.pdbx_strand_id
1 'polypeptide(L)'
;HPGWVVEPLLGPAAGAFTDTKLDPLGRPRFYADQLVHHGCTRNEYYEFKASAEKPSDLGCMMEHMGCKGTQVHADCNTRLWNGDGSCTRGGHACISCTEPGFQEPGHPFHQTPKLAGIPIGLPTDMPKAWFVALAALSKSATPRRVRENAHADHPVVPPAVPRGGNGR
;
A
#
# COMPACT_ATOMS: atom_id res chain seq x y z
N HIS A 1 -8.80 12.82 -4.20
CA HIS A 1 -8.37 13.91 -3.31
C HIS A 1 -8.82 15.24 -3.92
N PRO A 2 -9.23 16.28 -3.16
CA PRO A 2 -9.70 17.55 -3.75
C PRO A 2 -8.70 18.18 -4.74
N GLY A 3 -7.40 18.15 -4.41
CA GLY A 3 -6.34 18.61 -5.30
C GLY A 3 -6.26 17.86 -6.64
N TRP A 4 -6.73 16.61 -6.71
CA TRP A 4 -6.78 15.87 -7.99
C TRP A 4 -7.82 16.42 -8.96
N VAL A 5 -8.77 17.21 -8.48
CA VAL A 5 -9.82 17.85 -9.29
C VAL A 5 -9.45 19.31 -9.52
N VAL A 6 -9.05 20.03 -8.47
CA VAL A 6 -8.79 21.47 -8.55
C VAL A 6 -7.55 21.78 -9.39
N GLU A 7 -6.46 21.02 -9.23
CA GLU A 7 -5.21 21.30 -9.96
C GLU A 7 -5.37 21.13 -11.48
N PRO A 8 -6.00 20.05 -12.00
CA PRO A 8 -6.26 19.94 -13.44
C PRO A 8 -7.22 20.99 -13.99
N LEU A 9 -8.17 21.50 -13.19
CA LEU A 9 -9.09 22.54 -13.64
C LEU A 9 -8.42 23.92 -13.74
N LEU A 10 -7.50 24.23 -12.82
CA LEU A 10 -6.74 25.48 -12.83
C LEU A 10 -5.59 25.48 -13.85
N GLY A 11 -5.03 24.29 -14.12
CA GLY A 11 -3.86 24.10 -14.96
C GLY A 11 -3.95 24.71 -16.37
N PRO A 12 -5.05 24.55 -17.13
CA PRO A 12 -5.21 25.15 -18.45
C PRO A 12 -5.18 26.68 -18.42
N ALA A 13 -5.82 27.30 -17.44
CA ALA A 13 -5.83 28.75 -17.27
C ALA A 13 -4.42 29.30 -16.95
N ALA A 14 -3.58 28.49 -16.31
CA ALA A 14 -2.18 28.81 -16.01
C ALA A 14 -1.19 28.37 -17.12
N GLY A 15 -1.66 27.79 -18.24
CA GLY A 15 -0.81 27.23 -19.29
C GLY A 15 0.04 26.03 -18.83
N ALA A 16 -0.28 25.43 -17.68
CA ALA A 16 0.53 24.43 -17.00
C ALA A 16 0.08 22.98 -17.25
N PHE A 17 -1.04 22.79 -17.96
CA PHE A 17 -1.64 21.47 -18.17
C PHE A 17 -1.88 21.21 -19.67
N THR A 18 -1.03 20.35 -20.24
CA THR A 18 -1.10 19.88 -21.63
C THR A 18 -1.25 18.36 -21.64
N ASP A 19 -1.55 17.76 -22.79
CA ASP A 19 -1.71 16.30 -22.94
C ASP A 19 -0.49 15.50 -22.42
N THR A 20 0.71 16.09 -22.45
CA THR A 20 1.93 15.48 -21.89
C THR A 20 1.86 15.24 -20.37
N LYS A 21 0.93 15.92 -19.67
CA LYS A 21 0.67 15.78 -18.24
C LYS A 21 -0.38 14.72 -17.92
N LEU A 22 -0.87 13.99 -18.93
CA LEU A 22 -1.78 12.87 -18.79
C LEU A 22 -1.06 11.54 -19.02
N ASP A 23 -1.43 10.54 -18.23
CA ASP A 23 -1.05 9.15 -18.46
C ASP A 23 -1.92 8.52 -19.57
N PRO A 24 -1.67 7.27 -19.99
CA PRO A 24 -2.45 6.60 -21.04
C PRO A 24 -3.95 6.43 -20.74
N LEU A 25 -4.37 6.58 -19.47
CA LEU A 25 -5.77 6.52 -19.06
C LEU A 25 -6.41 7.91 -18.93
N GLY A 26 -5.68 8.98 -19.32
CA GLY A 26 -6.16 10.35 -19.20
C GLY A 26 -6.10 10.89 -17.77
N ARG A 27 -5.30 10.28 -16.89
CA ARG A 27 -5.15 10.73 -15.50
C ARG A 27 -3.99 11.73 -15.39
N PRO A 28 -4.13 12.80 -14.60
CA PRO A 28 -3.02 13.68 -14.27
C PRO A 28 -1.83 12.93 -13.66
N ARG A 29 -0.67 13.01 -14.33
CA ARG A 29 0.57 12.32 -13.94
C ARG A 29 1.06 12.65 -12.54
N PHE A 30 0.78 13.85 -12.03
CA PHE A 30 1.26 14.28 -10.72
C PHE A 30 0.78 13.39 -9.56
N TYR A 31 -0.37 12.71 -9.71
CA TYR A 31 -0.81 11.69 -8.76
C TYR A 31 -0.69 10.27 -9.33
N ALA A 32 -0.78 10.12 -10.66
CA ALA A 32 -0.81 8.81 -11.31
C ALA A 32 0.58 8.18 -11.49
N ASP A 33 1.68 8.93 -11.42
CA ASP A 33 3.05 8.38 -11.55
C ASP A 33 3.57 7.72 -10.25
N GLN A 34 2.70 7.50 -9.26
CA GLN A 34 3.02 6.81 -8.02
C GLN A 34 2.01 5.69 -7.74
N LEU A 35 2.46 4.66 -7.05
CA LEU A 35 1.57 3.65 -6.50
C LEU A 35 1.05 4.10 -5.13
N VAL A 36 -0.19 3.74 -4.79
CA VAL A 36 -0.75 3.97 -3.44
C VAL A 36 0.14 3.39 -2.35
N HIS A 37 0.90 2.33 -2.66
CA HIS A 37 1.87 1.74 -1.76
C HIS A 37 2.99 2.70 -1.33
N HIS A 38 3.36 3.68 -2.16
CA HIS A 38 4.37 4.67 -1.82
C HIS A 38 3.90 5.53 -0.63
N GLY A 39 4.73 5.62 0.41
CA GLY A 39 4.39 6.32 1.65
C GLY A 39 3.43 5.55 2.58
N CYS A 40 3.08 4.30 2.27
CA CYS A 40 2.23 3.50 3.13
C CYS A 40 2.87 3.30 4.52
N THR A 41 2.15 3.65 5.58
CA THR A 41 2.65 3.51 6.97
C THR A 41 2.83 2.04 7.40
N ARG A 42 2.27 1.10 6.63
CA ARG A 42 2.39 -0.35 6.85
C ARG A 42 3.53 -0.99 6.04
N ASN A 43 4.45 -0.18 5.50
CA ASN A 43 5.49 -0.67 4.57
C ASN A 43 6.42 -1.71 5.21
N GLU A 44 6.83 -1.52 6.47
CA GLU A 44 7.66 -2.50 7.19
C GLU A 44 6.97 -3.87 7.27
N TYR A 45 5.68 -3.90 7.58
CA TYR A 45 4.90 -5.14 7.60
C TYR A 45 4.82 -5.79 6.22
N TYR A 46 4.70 -5.00 5.15
CA TYR A 46 4.69 -5.49 3.77
C TYR A 46 6.03 -6.09 3.36
N GLU A 47 7.13 -5.45 3.75
CA GLU A 47 8.49 -5.88 3.43
C GLU A 47 8.76 -7.26 4.05
N PHE A 48 8.47 -7.41 5.34
CA PHE A 48 8.68 -8.66 6.09
C PHE A 48 7.55 -9.68 5.95
N LYS A 49 6.55 -9.44 5.09
CA LYS A 49 5.37 -10.32 4.91
C LYS A 49 4.68 -10.69 6.24
N ALA A 50 4.61 -9.71 7.14
CA ALA A 50 3.88 -9.79 8.40
C ALA A 50 2.48 -9.21 8.17
N SER A 51 1.55 -10.08 7.80
CA SER A 51 0.27 -9.66 7.24
C SER A 51 -0.82 -9.59 8.31
N ALA A 52 -1.71 -8.60 8.17
CA ALA A 52 -2.96 -8.54 8.91
C ALA A 52 -3.85 -9.72 8.50
N GLU A 53 -4.49 -10.36 9.47
CA GLU A 53 -5.39 -11.51 9.24
C GLU A 53 -6.86 -11.15 9.46
N LYS A 54 -7.13 -10.10 10.23
CA LYS A 54 -8.47 -9.58 10.52
C LYS A 54 -8.50 -8.05 10.49
N PRO A 55 -9.69 -7.42 10.44
CA PRO A 55 -9.80 -5.98 10.67
C PRO A 55 -9.16 -5.59 12.01
N SER A 56 -8.73 -4.32 12.13
CA SER A 56 -7.94 -3.74 13.22
C SER A 56 -6.47 -4.13 13.31
N ASP A 57 -6.05 -5.28 12.78
CA ASP A 57 -4.63 -5.67 12.76
C ASP A 57 -3.73 -4.59 12.11
N LEU A 58 -2.58 -4.32 12.74
CA LEU A 58 -1.60 -3.35 12.24
C LEU A 58 -0.83 -3.84 11.00
N GLY A 59 -0.80 -5.16 10.76
CA GLY A 59 -0.04 -5.80 9.69
C GLY A 59 -0.39 -5.36 8.27
N CYS A 60 0.36 -5.86 7.30
CA CYS A 60 0.09 -5.55 5.90
C CYS A 60 -1.23 -6.18 5.44
N MET A 61 -2.08 -5.40 4.77
CA MET A 61 -3.39 -5.86 4.29
C MET A 61 -3.37 -6.54 2.91
N MET A 62 -2.21 -6.63 2.26
CA MET A 62 -2.11 -7.13 0.88
C MET A 62 -2.36 -8.64 0.78
N GLU A 63 -1.85 -9.43 1.73
CA GLU A 63 -1.88 -10.90 1.62
C GLU A 63 -3.26 -11.49 1.96
N HIS A 64 -4.04 -10.88 2.86
CA HIS A 64 -5.32 -11.46 3.30
C HIS A 64 -6.51 -10.51 3.18
N MET A 65 -6.31 -9.20 3.35
CA MET A 65 -7.39 -8.24 3.54
C MET A 65 -7.78 -7.48 2.25
N GLY A 66 -7.32 -7.93 1.07
CA GLY A 66 -7.74 -7.41 -0.23
C GLY A 66 -7.03 -6.14 -0.70
N CYS A 67 -6.00 -5.65 0.00
CA CYS A 67 -5.37 -4.38 -0.34
C CYS A 67 -4.64 -4.43 -1.70
N LYS A 68 -5.05 -3.54 -2.62
CA LYS A 68 -4.47 -3.39 -3.96
C LYS A 68 -3.39 -2.32 -4.07
N GLY A 69 -2.88 -1.79 -2.95
CA GLY A 69 -2.02 -0.60 -2.96
C GLY A 69 -0.77 -0.69 -3.87
N THR A 70 -0.25 -1.90 -4.11
CA THR A 70 0.90 -2.17 -4.99
C THR A 70 0.55 -2.25 -6.48
N GLN A 71 -0.71 -2.01 -6.85
CA GLN A 71 -1.26 -2.18 -8.22
C GLN A 71 -2.03 -0.93 -8.67
N VAL A 72 -2.08 0.13 -7.86
CA VAL A 72 -3.02 1.24 -8.01
C VAL A 72 -2.26 2.55 -8.09
N HIS A 73 -2.51 3.32 -9.14
CA HIS A 73 -1.91 4.61 -9.38
C HIS A 73 -2.65 5.70 -8.61
N ALA A 74 -2.02 6.21 -7.55
CA ALA A 74 -2.43 7.38 -6.79
C ALA A 74 -1.40 7.73 -5.71
N ASP A 75 -1.43 8.98 -5.25
CA ASP A 75 -0.55 9.52 -4.22
C ASP A 75 -1.22 9.54 -2.82
N CYS A 76 -2.25 8.74 -2.56
CA CYS A 76 -3.07 8.77 -1.33
C CYS A 76 -2.30 8.74 -0.01
N ASN A 77 -1.10 8.17 0.01
CA ASN A 77 -0.28 8.00 1.19
C ASN A 77 0.84 9.04 1.33
N THR A 78 1.06 9.86 0.30
CA THR A 78 1.98 11.01 0.30
C THR A 78 1.22 12.33 0.29
N ARG A 79 0.13 12.41 -0.48
CA ARG A 79 -0.90 13.46 -0.44
C ARG A 79 -2.12 12.97 0.33
N LEU A 80 -2.13 13.28 1.63
CA LEU A 80 -3.16 12.81 2.56
C LEU A 80 -4.49 13.57 2.37
N TRP A 81 -5.59 12.86 2.61
CA TRP A 81 -6.94 13.39 2.60
C TRP A 81 -7.20 14.21 3.86
N ASN A 82 -7.67 15.44 3.67
CA ASN A 82 -8.07 16.35 4.74
C ASN A 82 -6.97 16.57 5.80
N GLY A 83 -5.70 16.55 5.38
CA GLY A 83 -4.54 16.85 6.21
C GLY A 83 -3.82 15.65 6.82
N ASP A 84 -4.47 14.50 7.01
CA ASP A 84 -3.84 13.36 7.72
C ASP A 84 -4.30 11.95 7.26
N GLY A 85 -5.44 11.86 6.57
CA GLY A 85 -6.10 10.59 6.29
C GLY A 85 -5.63 9.89 5.02
N SER A 86 -5.64 8.55 5.04
CA SER A 86 -5.69 7.70 3.85
C SER A 86 -6.43 6.42 4.20
N CYS A 87 -6.88 5.64 3.21
CA CYS A 87 -7.55 4.35 3.48
C CYS A 87 -6.70 3.46 4.39
N THR A 88 -5.42 3.30 4.07
CA THR A 88 -4.51 2.41 4.81
C THR A 88 -4.14 2.94 6.19
N ARG A 89 -4.13 4.27 6.39
CA ARG A 89 -4.01 4.90 7.72
C ARG A 89 -5.26 4.68 8.57
N GLY A 90 -6.44 4.74 7.96
CA GLY A 90 -7.72 4.41 8.60
C GLY A 90 -7.97 2.91 8.76
N GLY A 91 -6.99 2.05 8.48
CA GLY A 91 -7.12 0.59 8.63
C GLY A 91 -7.98 -0.10 7.58
N HIS A 92 -8.27 0.57 6.47
CA HIS A 92 -9.02 0.00 5.36
C HIS A 92 -8.12 -0.31 4.16
N ALA A 93 -8.30 -1.49 3.58
CA ALA A 93 -7.59 -1.92 2.38
C ALA A 93 -7.83 -0.95 1.22
N CYS A 94 -6.79 -0.69 0.41
CA CYS A 94 -6.97 0.03 -0.85
C CYS A 94 -7.81 -0.83 -1.81
N ILE A 95 -8.92 -0.28 -2.29
CA ILE A 95 -9.86 -0.97 -3.17
C ILE A 95 -9.68 -0.64 -4.66
N SER A 96 -8.56 0.00 -5.03
CA SER A 96 -8.28 0.35 -6.43
C SER A 96 -9.20 1.40 -7.06
N CYS A 97 -9.79 2.32 -6.27
CA CYS A 97 -10.81 3.27 -6.77
C CYS A 97 -10.35 4.26 -7.85
N THR A 98 -9.06 4.33 -8.16
CA THR A 98 -8.49 5.16 -9.24
C THR A 98 -8.14 4.36 -10.50
N GLU A 99 -8.43 3.06 -10.52
CA GLU A 99 -8.26 2.21 -11.69
C GLU A 99 -9.62 1.88 -12.34
N PRO A 100 -9.67 1.73 -13.68
CA PRO A 100 -10.85 1.21 -14.36
C PRO A 100 -11.26 -0.17 -13.83
N GLY A 101 -12.56 -0.41 -13.69
CA GLY A 101 -13.11 -1.71 -13.28
C GLY A 101 -13.09 -2.00 -11.78
N PHE A 102 -12.63 -1.06 -10.95
CA PHE A 102 -12.53 -1.26 -9.49
C PHE A 102 -13.84 -1.68 -8.82
N GLN A 103 -14.99 -1.29 -9.38
CA GLN A 103 -16.31 -1.59 -8.86
C GLN A 103 -16.69 -3.08 -8.97
N GLU A 104 -16.00 -3.83 -9.84
CA GLU A 104 -16.25 -5.25 -10.12
C GLU A 104 -14.94 -6.06 -9.93
N PRO A 105 -14.42 -6.19 -8.70
CA PRO A 105 -13.17 -6.91 -8.45
C PRO A 105 -13.26 -8.44 -8.65
N GLY A 106 -14.47 -8.99 -8.80
CA GLY A 106 -14.72 -10.43 -8.91
C GLY A 106 -14.56 -11.21 -7.59
N HIS A 107 -14.34 -10.52 -6.47
CA HIS A 107 -14.22 -11.09 -5.12
C HIS A 107 -14.58 -10.03 -4.05
N PRO A 108 -14.85 -10.39 -2.79
CA PRO A 108 -15.08 -9.40 -1.74
C PRO A 108 -13.87 -8.46 -1.55
N PHE A 109 -14.10 -7.15 -1.40
CA PHE A 109 -13.03 -6.15 -1.25
C PHE A 109 -12.13 -6.37 -0.02
N HIS A 110 -12.65 -7.01 1.02
CA HIS A 110 -11.93 -7.28 2.27
C HIS A 110 -11.18 -8.62 2.25
N GLN A 111 -11.02 -9.24 1.07
CA GLN A 111 -10.36 -10.54 0.92
C GLN A 111 -9.38 -10.51 -0.24
N THR A 112 -8.20 -11.10 -0.04
CA THR A 112 -7.23 -11.31 -1.11
C THR A 112 -7.47 -12.68 -1.76
N PRO A 113 -7.77 -12.74 -3.06
CA PRO A 113 -7.89 -14.02 -3.76
C PRO A 113 -6.52 -14.69 -3.90
N LYS A 114 -6.48 -16.00 -3.70
CA LYS A 114 -5.24 -16.79 -3.68
C LYS A 114 -5.34 -18.02 -4.56
N LEU A 115 -4.22 -18.40 -5.15
CA LEU A 115 -4.02 -19.69 -5.80
C LEU A 115 -2.87 -20.42 -5.10
N ALA A 116 -3.13 -21.61 -4.57
CA ALA A 116 -2.15 -22.38 -3.78
C ALA A 116 -1.49 -21.57 -2.65
N GLY A 117 -2.26 -20.71 -1.98
CA GLY A 117 -1.79 -19.85 -0.88
C GLY A 117 -1.10 -18.56 -1.31
N ILE A 118 -0.84 -18.35 -2.61
CA ILE A 118 -0.17 -17.18 -3.15
C ILE A 118 -1.21 -16.16 -3.67
N PRO A 119 -1.13 -14.87 -3.30
CA PRO A 119 -2.00 -13.83 -3.86
C PRO A 119 -1.97 -13.78 -5.39
N ILE A 120 -3.14 -13.67 -6.02
CA ILE A 120 -3.25 -13.57 -7.49
C ILE A 120 -2.78 -12.19 -7.98
N GLY A 121 -3.13 -11.13 -7.24
CA GLY A 121 -2.71 -9.76 -7.54
C GLY A 121 -1.35 -9.44 -6.92
N LEU A 122 -0.29 -9.59 -7.70
CA LEU A 122 1.09 -9.25 -7.32
C LEU A 122 1.46 -7.84 -7.84
N PRO A 123 2.53 -7.21 -7.31
CA PRO A 123 3.03 -5.94 -7.86
C PRO A 123 3.24 -6.01 -9.38
N THR A 124 2.82 -4.97 -10.09
CA THR A 124 2.75 -4.95 -11.56
C THR A 124 4.11 -4.87 -12.24
N ASP A 125 5.11 -4.34 -11.54
CA ASP A 125 6.45 -4.01 -12.01
C ASP A 125 7.54 -4.99 -11.55
N MET A 126 7.14 -6.12 -10.93
CA MET A 126 8.06 -7.14 -10.45
C MET A 126 7.78 -8.52 -11.09
N PRO A 127 8.80 -9.25 -11.59
CA PRO A 127 8.59 -10.61 -12.06
C PRO A 127 8.11 -11.53 -10.93
N LYS A 128 7.03 -12.29 -11.19
CA LYS A 128 6.32 -13.08 -10.17
C LYS A 128 7.23 -14.05 -9.40
N ALA A 129 8.15 -14.72 -10.08
CA ALA A 129 9.06 -15.68 -9.45
C ALA A 129 10.00 -15.00 -8.43
N TRP A 130 10.55 -13.84 -8.79
CA TRP A 130 11.39 -13.04 -7.89
C TRP A 130 10.61 -12.49 -6.72
N PHE A 131 9.36 -12.04 -6.95
CA PHE A 131 8.48 -11.63 -5.85
C PHE A 131 8.26 -12.76 -4.85
N VAL A 132 7.94 -13.97 -5.32
CA VAL A 132 7.71 -15.13 -4.44
C VAL A 132 8.98 -15.50 -3.66
N ALA A 133 10.14 -15.52 -4.33
CA ALA A 133 11.41 -15.83 -3.69
C ALA A 133 11.76 -14.81 -2.59
N LEU A 134 11.68 -13.51 -2.90
CA LEU A 134 11.95 -12.44 -1.94
C LEU A 134 10.92 -12.44 -0.81
N ALA A 135 9.65 -12.68 -1.11
CA ALA A 135 8.60 -12.78 -0.09
C ALA A 135 8.90 -13.92 0.90
N ALA A 136 9.31 -15.09 0.41
CA ALA A 136 9.65 -16.22 1.28
C ALA A 136 10.85 -15.91 2.18
N LEU A 137 11.90 -15.28 1.62
CA LEU A 137 13.08 -14.86 2.39
C LEU A 137 12.73 -13.79 3.42
N SER A 138 11.98 -12.76 3.05
CA SER A 138 11.59 -11.71 4.00
C SER A 138 10.68 -12.23 5.11
N LYS A 139 9.79 -13.19 4.80
CA LYS A 139 8.91 -13.84 5.78
C LYS A 139 9.69 -14.72 6.77
N SER A 140 10.77 -15.37 6.34
CA SER A 140 11.62 -16.14 7.25
C SER A 140 12.45 -15.23 8.15
N ALA A 141 12.82 -14.05 7.66
CA ALA A 141 13.58 -13.04 8.39
C ALA A 141 12.73 -12.08 9.25
N THR A 142 11.39 -12.22 9.30
CA THR A 142 10.51 -11.29 10.02
C THR A 142 10.91 -11.13 11.50
N PRO A 143 11.29 -9.92 11.94
CA PRO A 143 11.63 -9.66 13.34
C PRO A 143 10.44 -9.94 14.25
N ARG A 144 10.72 -10.39 15.48
CA ARG A 144 9.69 -10.67 16.50
C ARG A 144 8.71 -9.50 16.68
N ARG A 145 9.22 -8.27 16.75
CA ARG A 145 8.41 -7.05 16.85
C ARG A 145 7.37 -6.95 15.75
N VAL A 146 7.81 -7.10 14.49
CA VAL A 146 6.95 -6.92 13.31
C VAL A 146 5.93 -8.05 13.25
N ARG A 147 6.35 -9.28 13.57
CA ARG A 147 5.48 -10.46 13.63
C ARG A 147 4.38 -10.34 14.67
N GLU A 148 4.72 -10.01 15.92
CA GLU A 148 3.75 -9.90 17.01
C GLU A 148 2.80 -8.71 16.80
N ASN A 149 3.33 -7.55 16.40
CA ASN A 149 2.49 -6.36 16.15
C ASN A 149 1.55 -6.53 14.95
N ALA A 150 1.90 -7.34 13.95
CA ALA A 150 1.07 -7.51 12.75
C ALA A 150 -0.33 -8.08 13.04
N HIS A 151 -0.50 -8.83 14.13
CA HIS A 151 -1.76 -9.48 14.53
C HIS A 151 -2.43 -8.81 15.74
N ALA A 152 -2.02 -7.59 16.07
CA ALA A 152 -2.57 -6.78 17.15
C ALA A 152 -3.21 -5.50 16.60
N ASP A 153 -4.14 -4.92 17.36
CA ASP A 153 -4.80 -3.63 17.07
C ASP A 153 -3.99 -2.42 17.57
N HIS A 154 -2.94 -2.66 18.35
CA HIS A 154 -2.01 -1.67 18.86
C HIS A 154 -0.58 -2.25 18.94
N PRO A 155 0.47 -1.41 19.03
CA PRO A 155 1.83 -1.90 19.21
C PRO A 155 1.97 -2.63 20.55
N VAL A 156 2.28 -3.94 20.49
CA VAL A 156 2.49 -4.80 21.68
C VAL A 156 3.97 -4.99 22.00
N VAL A 157 4.83 -4.93 20.97
CA VAL A 157 6.28 -4.98 21.10
C VAL A 157 6.88 -3.67 20.59
N PRO A 158 7.57 -2.88 21.43
CA PRO A 158 8.28 -1.69 20.98
C PRO A 158 9.61 -2.03 20.28
N PRO A 159 10.21 -1.09 19.54
CA PRO A 159 11.59 -1.23 19.06
C PRO A 159 12.56 -1.51 20.21
N ALA A 160 13.55 -2.37 19.97
CA ALA A 160 14.58 -2.65 20.95
C ALA A 160 15.44 -1.39 21.18
N VAL A 161 15.66 -1.04 22.45
CA VAL A 161 16.63 -0.02 22.84
C VAL A 161 18.01 -0.68 22.90
N PRO A 162 19.00 -0.23 22.11
CA PRO A 162 20.36 -0.71 22.27
C PRO A 162 20.82 -0.44 23.70
N ARG A 163 21.13 -1.49 24.46
CA ARG A 163 21.82 -1.31 25.73
C ARG A 163 23.23 -0.85 25.37
N GLY A 164 23.55 0.41 25.68
CA GLY A 164 24.91 0.91 25.55
C GLY A 164 25.87 -0.09 26.17
N GLY A 165 26.86 -0.54 25.39
CA GLY A 165 27.79 -1.57 25.82
C GLY A 165 28.48 -1.13 27.11
N ASN A 166 28.24 -1.86 28.20
CA ASN A 166 29.27 -2.00 29.20
C ASN A 166 30.23 -3.04 28.65
N GLY A 167 31.46 -2.58 28.41
CA GLY A 167 32.52 -3.37 27.81
C GLY A 167 32.75 -4.71 28.49
N ARG A 168 33.10 -5.68 27.65
CA ARG A 168 34.22 -6.61 27.79
C ARG A 168 34.62 -7.06 26.40
#